data_AF-A0A954BNF8-F1
#
_entry.id   AF-A0A954BNF8-F1
#
_cell.length_a   1.000
_cell.length_b   1.000
_cell.length_c   1.000
_cell.angle_alpha   90.00
_cell.angle_beta   90.00
_cell.angle_gamma   90.00
#
_symmetry.space_group_name_H-M   'P 1'
#
loop_
_entity.id
_entity.type
_entity.pdbx_description
1 polymer ?
#
loop_
_entity_poly.entity_id
_entity_poly.type
_entity_poly.pdbx_seq_one_letter_code
_entity_poly.pdbx_strand_id
1 'polypeptide(L)'
;MTALSGMTGFARVSGEAEWGSWAWEAKSVNGRGLDVRVAYPPGFETMERVVKAAAPKYFQRGSLQVSLRVDVAANVASGTINEDLLDSLVASAEARYGSALSGEAIASLMNVKGVVEAGGASLRDLGTDEDVGAALSDAAEEVLKALKDERLREGDMLGGVLGQLLADMEDLRATADGLAGTQPGLIQERLTRQLGELDTNGRVDKERLAAEIALSAAKADVREELDRLSAHFVSARELLA
;
A
#
# COMPACT_ATOMS: atom_id res chain seq x y z
N MET A 1 3.42 -15.96 15.85
CA MET A 1 3.40 -14.51 16.05
C MET A 1 3.43 -13.88 14.68
N THR A 2 2.40 -13.13 14.32
CA THR A 2 2.30 -12.49 13.01
C THR A 2 2.92 -11.12 13.17
N ALA A 3 4.11 -10.90 12.62
CA ALA A 3 4.78 -9.61 12.73
C ALA A 3 3.86 -8.47 12.28
N LEU A 4 3.86 -7.36 13.03
CA LEU A 4 3.15 -6.14 12.65
C LEU A 4 3.58 -5.73 11.23
N SER A 5 2.58 -5.41 10.42
CA SER A 5 2.78 -4.99 9.05
C SER A 5 1.96 -3.73 8.82
N GLY A 6 2.63 -2.69 8.35
CA GLY A 6 2.03 -1.46 7.89
C GLY A 6 1.04 -1.68 6.75
N MET A 7 0.33 -0.64 6.37
CA MET A 7 -0.68 -0.69 5.30
C MET A 7 -0.25 0.07 4.05
N THR A 8 0.81 0.86 4.16
CA THR A 8 1.34 1.67 3.07
C THR A 8 2.72 1.17 2.68
N GLY A 9 3.13 1.44 1.45
CA GLY A 9 4.44 1.03 1.00
C GLY A 9 4.65 1.30 -0.47
N PHE A 10 5.92 1.41 -0.83
CA PHE A 10 6.35 1.55 -2.21
C PHE A 10 7.57 0.65 -2.42
N ALA A 11 7.59 -0.07 -3.53
CA ALA A 11 8.76 -0.80 -3.99
C ALA A 11 8.92 -0.59 -5.49
N ARG A 12 10.18 -0.57 -5.92
CA ARG A 12 10.55 -0.54 -7.34
C ARG A 12 11.69 -1.51 -7.58
N VAL A 13 11.54 -2.33 -8.61
CA VAL A 13 12.57 -3.23 -9.13
C VAL A 13 12.69 -2.94 -10.62
N SER A 14 13.91 -2.85 -11.13
CA SER A 14 14.16 -2.58 -12.55
C SER A 14 15.37 -3.38 -13.01
N GLY A 15 15.42 -3.66 -14.31
CA GLY A 15 16.51 -4.37 -14.93
C GLY A 15 16.70 -3.97 -16.39
N GLU A 16 17.83 -4.40 -16.94
CA GLU A 16 18.22 -4.23 -18.33
C GLU A 16 18.55 -5.59 -18.92
N ALA A 17 18.22 -5.77 -20.19
CA ALA A 17 18.47 -6.96 -20.98
C ALA A 17 18.81 -6.54 -22.43
N GLU A 18 19.27 -7.50 -23.25
CA GLU A 18 19.63 -7.22 -24.65
C GLU A 18 18.45 -6.68 -25.47
N TRP A 19 17.23 -7.10 -25.15
CA TRP A 19 16.00 -6.67 -25.82
C TRP A 19 15.47 -5.31 -25.32
N GLY A 20 15.96 -4.80 -24.18
CA GLY A 20 15.47 -3.56 -23.60
C GLY A 20 15.57 -3.49 -22.08
N SER A 21 14.93 -2.48 -21.52
CA SER A 21 14.88 -2.25 -20.07
C SER A 21 13.45 -2.36 -19.55
N TRP A 22 13.31 -2.65 -18.28
CA TRP A 22 12.01 -2.79 -17.63
C TRP A 22 12.03 -2.27 -16.20
N ALA A 23 10.85 -1.88 -15.72
CA ALA A 23 10.66 -1.47 -14.33
C ALA A 23 9.29 -1.90 -13.82
N TRP A 24 9.31 -2.63 -12.72
CA TRP A 24 8.15 -2.91 -11.88
C TRP A 24 8.08 -1.89 -10.74
N GLU A 25 6.91 -1.29 -10.55
CA GLU A 25 6.59 -0.47 -9.39
C GLU A 25 5.37 -1.05 -8.68
N ALA A 26 5.42 -1.13 -7.35
CA ALA A 26 4.30 -1.59 -6.54
C ALA A 26 4.03 -0.59 -5.42
N LYS A 27 2.76 -0.17 -5.31
CA LYS A 27 2.26 0.74 -4.27
C LYS A 27 1.18 0.04 -3.47
N SER A 28 1.23 0.17 -2.14
CA SER A 28 0.19 -0.30 -1.24
C SER A 28 -0.47 0.88 -0.53
N VAL A 29 -1.78 0.84 -0.40
CA VAL A 29 -2.56 1.71 0.48
C VAL A 29 -3.53 0.89 1.33
N ASN A 30 -4.13 1.54 2.33
CA ASN A 30 -5.10 0.90 3.21
C ASN A 30 -6.33 0.38 2.43
N GLY A 31 -6.70 -0.87 2.67
CA GLY A 31 -7.85 -1.53 2.08
C GLY A 31 -8.32 -2.67 2.98
N ARG A 32 -9.64 -2.82 3.14
CA ARG A 32 -10.24 -3.85 4.00
C ARG A 32 -9.95 -5.28 3.51
N GLY A 33 -10.02 -5.49 2.20
CA GLY A 33 -9.62 -6.72 1.53
C GLY A 33 -8.35 -6.53 0.73
N LEU A 34 -7.87 -7.59 0.09
CA LEU A 34 -6.81 -7.52 -0.91
C LEU A 34 -7.44 -7.16 -2.27
N ASP A 35 -7.18 -5.95 -2.75
CA ASP A 35 -7.49 -5.52 -4.13
C ASP A 35 -6.18 -5.34 -4.89
N VAL A 36 -6.05 -5.94 -6.07
CA VAL A 36 -4.81 -5.90 -6.86
C VAL A 36 -5.11 -5.40 -8.25
N ARG A 37 -4.59 -4.22 -8.58
CA ARG A 37 -4.68 -3.60 -9.90
C ARG A 37 -3.32 -3.63 -10.56
N VAL A 38 -3.27 -4.17 -11.76
CA VAL A 38 -2.04 -4.30 -12.54
C VAL A 38 -2.16 -3.44 -13.77
N ALA A 39 -1.18 -2.56 -13.99
CA ALA A 39 -1.02 -1.81 -15.23
C ALA A 39 0.18 -2.38 -15.98
N TYR A 40 0.02 -2.66 -17.27
CA TYR A 40 1.05 -3.26 -18.10
C TYR A 40 0.97 -2.65 -19.51
N PRO A 41 2.07 -2.65 -20.27
CA PRO A 41 2.05 -2.16 -21.64
C PRO A 41 1.51 -3.26 -22.59
N PRO A 42 1.05 -2.91 -23.82
CA PRO A 42 0.42 -3.87 -24.73
C PRO A 42 1.26 -5.13 -25.00
N GLY A 43 0.65 -6.32 -25.06
CA GLY A 43 1.37 -7.59 -25.28
C GLY A 43 1.80 -8.30 -23.99
N PHE A 44 1.70 -7.66 -22.83
CA PHE A 44 2.03 -8.25 -21.53
C PHE A 44 0.78 -8.58 -20.68
N GLU A 45 -0.34 -8.91 -21.32
CA GLU A 45 -1.62 -9.22 -20.65
C GLU A 45 -1.51 -10.41 -19.68
N THR A 46 -0.56 -11.31 -19.92
CA THR A 46 -0.26 -12.45 -19.05
C THR A 46 0.23 -12.00 -17.67
N MET A 47 0.92 -10.86 -17.57
CA MET A 47 1.47 -10.34 -16.31
C MET A 47 0.40 -10.01 -15.27
N GLU A 48 -0.80 -9.62 -15.71
CA GLU A 48 -1.91 -9.39 -14.77
C GLU A 48 -2.26 -10.67 -14.00
N ARG A 49 -2.33 -11.81 -14.70
CA ARG A 49 -2.64 -13.09 -14.07
C ARG A 49 -1.52 -13.53 -13.14
N VAL A 50 -0.26 -13.35 -13.54
CA VAL A 50 0.93 -13.66 -12.73
C VAL A 50 0.90 -12.88 -11.41
N VAL A 51 0.78 -11.56 -11.46
CA VAL A 51 0.80 -10.70 -10.27
C VAL A 51 -0.39 -10.98 -9.36
N LYS A 52 -1.60 -11.14 -9.92
CA LYS A 52 -2.81 -11.45 -9.13
C LYS A 52 -2.74 -12.82 -8.45
N ALA A 53 -2.09 -13.80 -9.05
CA ALA A 53 -1.87 -15.11 -8.44
C ALA A 53 -0.77 -15.09 -7.36
N ALA A 54 0.26 -14.25 -7.54
CA ALA A 54 1.37 -14.13 -6.59
C ALA A 54 1.02 -13.29 -5.35
N ALA A 55 0.29 -12.19 -5.50
CA ALA A 55 0.02 -11.23 -4.43
C ALA A 55 -0.58 -11.85 -3.14
N PRO A 56 -1.53 -12.81 -3.18
CA PRO A 56 -2.09 -13.43 -1.97
C PRO A 56 -1.07 -14.20 -1.13
N LYS A 57 0.07 -14.61 -1.72
CA LYS A 57 1.17 -15.26 -0.98
C LYS A 57 1.88 -14.28 -0.02
N TYR A 58 1.85 -12.99 -0.34
CA TYR A 58 2.58 -11.94 0.36
C TYR A 58 1.68 -11.05 1.20
N PHE A 59 0.42 -10.85 0.79
CA PHE A 59 -0.50 -9.88 1.39
C PHE A 59 -1.87 -10.50 1.67
N GLN A 60 -2.44 -10.16 2.83
CA GLN A 60 -3.81 -10.55 3.19
C GLN A 60 -4.83 -9.42 3.01
N ARG A 61 -4.37 -8.16 3.01
CA ARG A 61 -5.19 -6.95 2.92
C ARG A 61 -4.41 -5.79 2.30
N GLY A 62 -5.14 -4.84 1.74
CA GLY A 62 -4.61 -3.62 1.12
C GLY A 62 -5.06 -3.47 -0.32
N SER A 63 -5.05 -2.24 -0.81
CA SER A 63 -5.19 -1.98 -2.25
C SER A 63 -3.80 -1.80 -2.85
N LEU A 64 -3.43 -2.72 -3.74
CA LEU A 64 -2.16 -2.77 -4.42
C LEU A 64 -2.30 -2.24 -5.83
N GLN A 65 -1.51 -1.24 -6.18
CA GLN A 65 -1.33 -0.79 -7.55
C GLN A 65 0.06 -1.19 -8.01
N VAL A 66 0.12 -2.16 -8.93
CA VAL A 66 1.35 -2.70 -9.49
C VAL A 66 1.42 -2.27 -10.95
N SER A 67 2.54 -1.74 -11.40
CA SER A 67 2.72 -1.32 -12.79
C SER A 67 4.03 -1.82 -13.37
N LEU A 68 3.96 -2.36 -14.58
CA LEU A 68 5.09 -2.69 -15.42
C LEU A 68 5.30 -1.59 -16.46
N ARG A 69 6.55 -1.16 -16.61
CA ARG A 69 7.03 -0.40 -17.77
C ARG A 69 8.11 -1.23 -18.48
N VAL A 70 8.05 -1.20 -19.81
CA VAL A 70 9.02 -1.87 -20.68
C VAL A 70 9.41 -0.88 -21.76
N ASP A 71 10.71 -0.65 -21.91
CA ASP A 71 11.30 0.18 -22.94
C ASP A 71 12.20 -0.71 -23.80
N VAL A 72 11.78 -0.97 -25.03
CA VAL A 72 12.53 -1.83 -25.97
C VAL A 72 13.80 -1.12 -26.39
N ALA A 73 14.92 -1.84 -26.41
CA ALA A 73 16.17 -1.30 -26.93
C ALA A 73 15.96 -0.86 -28.38
N ALA A 74 16.40 0.35 -28.71
CA ALA A 74 16.41 0.82 -30.08
C ALA A 74 17.47 0.01 -30.85
N ASN A 75 17.08 -1.15 -31.39
CA ASN A 75 17.88 -1.78 -32.43
C ASN A 75 17.96 -0.79 -33.59
N VAL A 76 19.18 -0.47 -34.02
CA VAL A 76 19.45 0.34 -35.21
C VAL A 76 18.57 -0.21 -36.32
N ALA A 77 17.60 0.61 -36.76
CA ALA A 77 16.51 0.24 -37.64
C ALA A 77 16.92 -0.75 -38.74
N SER A 78 16.70 -2.05 -38.52
CA SER A 78 16.53 -2.98 -39.64
C SER A 78 15.12 -2.72 -40.15
N GLY A 79 14.99 -1.80 -41.10
CA GLY A 79 13.70 -1.59 -41.76
C GLY A 79 13.20 -2.92 -42.32
N THR A 80 12.06 -3.39 -41.85
CA THR A 80 11.37 -4.55 -42.43
C THR A 80 10.58 -4.05 -43.62
N ILE A 81 10.82 -4.66 -44.78
CA ILE A 81 10.08 -4.32 -46.00
C ILE A 81 8.79 -5.12 -45.99
N ASN A 82 7.65 -4.44 -46.15
CA ASN A 82 6.38 -5.10 -46.42
C ASN A 82 6.40 -5.57 -47.89
N GLU A 83 6.88 -6.80 -48.11
CA GLU A 83 7.05 -7.40 -49.45
C GLU A 83 5.72 -7.45 -50.22
N ASP A 84 4.62 -7.83 -49.56
CA ASP A 84 3.29 -7.88 -50.17
C ASP A 84 2.84 -6.51 -50.70
N LEU A 85 3.04 -5.44 -49.91
CA LEU A 85 2.72 -4.09 -50.34
C LEU A 85 3.65 -3.61 -51.45
N LEU A 86 4.96 -3.88 -51.33
CA LEU A 86 5.94 -3.51 -52.36
C LEU A 86 5.62 -4.18 -53.70
N ASP A 87 5.33 -5.48 -53.70
CA ASP A 87 4.99 -6.25 -54.89
C ASP A 87 3.69 -5.75 -55.54
N SER A 88 2.69 -5.40 -54.73
CA SER A 88 1.44 -4.82 -55.22
C SER A 88 1.64 -3.47 -55.93
N LEU A 89 2.56 -2.64 -55.41
CA LEU A 89 2.88 -1.32 -55.97
C LEU A 89 3.72 -1.46 -57.24
N VAL A 90 4.68 -2.39 -57.26
CA VAL A 90 5.47 -2.75 -58.43
C VAL A 90 4.58 -3.22 -59.57
N ALA A 91 3.72 -4.22 -59.31
CA ALA A 91 2.80 -4.75 -60.31
C ALA A 91 1.84 -3.68 -60.86
N SER A 92 1.33 -2.80 -60.00
CA SER A 92 0.42 -1.71 -60.39
C SER A 92 1.10 -0.68 -61.29
N ALA A 93 2.35 -0.32 -60.98
CA ALA A 93 3.11 0.64 -61.76
C ALA A 93 3.55 0.05 -63.12
N GLU A 94 4.03 -1.19 -63.15
CA GLU A 94 4.40 -1.86 -64.41
C GLU A 94 3.19 -2.04 -65.34
N ALA A 95 2.02 -2.40 -64.79
CA ALA A 95 0.78 -2.48 -65.56
C ALA A 95 0.35 -1.13 -66.15
N ARG A 96 0.59 -0.03 -65.43
CA ARG A 96 0.23 1.32 -65.88
C ARG A 96 1.18 1.87 -66.96
N TYR A 97 2.46 1.56 -66.88
CA TYR A 97 3.48 2.11 -67.78
C TYR A 97 3.97 1.14 -68.85
N GLY A 98 3.53 -0.13 -68.81
CA GLY A 98 3.83 -1.14 -69.82
C GLY A 98 5.32 -1.50 -69.93
N SER A 99 6.09 -1.24 -68.88
CA SER A 99 7.53 -1.49 -68.82
C SER A 99 7.95 -1.85 -67.40
N ALA A 100 9.03 -2.62 -67.29
CA ALA A 100 9.59 -2.99 -66.00
C ALA A 100 10.15 -1.77 -65.27
N LEU A 101 9.98 -1.72 -63.95
CA LEU A 101 10.51 -0.61 -63.14
C LEU A 101 12.04 -0.67 -63.04
N SER A 102 12.68 0.50 -63.00
CA SER A 102 14.10 0.60 -62.69
C SER A 102 14.36 0.43 -61.19
N GLY A 103 15.59 0.06 -60.82
CA GLY A 103 16.00 -0.01 -59.41
C GLY A 103 15.81 1.32 -58.65
N GLU A 104 15.96 2.46 -59.33
CA GLU A 104 15.69 3.79 -58.76
C GLU A 104 14.19 4.03 -58.49
N ALA A 105 13.32 3.51 -59.36
CA ALA A 105 11.88 3.60 -59.17
C ALA A 105 11.42 2.70 -58.01
N ILE A 106 12.00 1.50 -57.88
CA ILE A 106 11.76 0.61 -56.73
C ILE A 106 12.26 1.26 -55.43
N ALA A 107 13.42 1.90 -55.44
CA ALA A 107 13.92 2.66 -54.29
C ALA A 107 13.01 3.84 -53.91
N SER A 108 12.35 4.45 -54.91
CA SER A 108 11.36 5.50 -54.67
C SER A 108 10.08 4.93 -54.04
N LEU A 109 9.67 3.71 -54.41
CA LEU A 109 8.55 3.00 -53.79
C LEU A 109 8.84 2.61 -52.33
N MET A 110 10.10 2.38 -51.95
CA MET A 110 10.47 2.15 -50.55
C MET A 110 10.18 3.34 -49.63
N ASN A 111 10.08 4.55 -50.18
CA ASN A 111 9.69 5.74 -49.40
C ASN A 111 8.16 5.90 -49.27
N VAL A 112 7.36 5.05 -49.91
CA VAL A 112 5.91 5.04 -49.75
C VAL A 112 5.58 4.58 -48.33
N LYS A 113 4.71 5.35 -47.67
CA LYS A 113 4.26 5.07 -46.31
C LYS A 113 3.69 3.64 -46.22
N GLY A 114 4.31 2.81 -45.37
CA GLY A 114 3.93 1.41 -45.15
C GLY A 114 4.79 0.38 -45.90
N VAL A 115 5.70 0.80 -46.79
CA VAL A 115 6.60 -0.12 -47.51
C VAL A 115 7.84 -0.45 -46.69
N VAL A 116 8.51 0.56 -46.15
CA VAL A 116 9.56 0.36 -45.14
C VAL A 116 8.93 0.61 -43.78
N GLU A 117 8.72 -0.46 -43.04
CA GLU A 117 8.34 -0.40 -41.64
C GLU A 117 9.60 -0.40 -40.79
N ALA A 118 9.62 0.38 -39.72
CA ALA A 118 10.73 0.33 -38.77
C ALA A 118 10.65 -1.02 -38.03
N GLY A 119 11.43 -2.00 -38.50
CA GLY A 119 11.56 -3.32 -37.88
C GLY A 119 12.44 -3.24 -36.64
N GLY A 120 11.94 -2.58 -35.60
CA GLY A 120 12.34 -2.90 -34.23
C GLY A 120 11.42 -4.01 -33.72
N ALA A 121 11.92 -4.88 -32.84
CA ALA A 121 11.06 -5.81 -32.11
C ALA A 121 9.89 -5.02 -31.52
N SER A 122 8.67 -5.32 -31.95
CA SER A 122 7.51 -4.63 -31.42
C SER A 122 7.37 -5.03 -29.95
N LEU A 123 6.89 -4.09 -29.14
CA LEU A 123 6.55 -4.37 -27.75
C LEU A 123 5.57 -5.56 -27.61
N ARG A 124 4.77 -5.82 -28.67
CA ARG A 124 3.90 -7.01 -28.76
C ARG A 124 4.66 -8.30 -29.02
N ASP A 125 5.68 -8.29 -29.88
CA ASP A 125 6.47 -9.48 -30.20
C ASP A 125 7.25 -9.92 -28.96
N LEU A 126 7.82 -8.95 -28.25
CA LEU A 126 8.50 -9.16 -26.98
C LEU A 126 7.57 -9.73 -25.89
N GLY A 127 6.31 -9.33 -25.88
CA GLY A 127 5.30 -9.88 -24.96
C GLY A 127 4.93 -11.35 -25.24
N THR A 128 5.20 -11.86 -26.44
CA THR A 128 4.99 -13.27 -26.79
C THR A 128 6.20 -14.17 -26.50
N ASP A 129 7.35 -13.59 -26.18
CA ASP A 129 8.56 -14.33 -25.85
C ASP A 129 8.47 -14.94 -24.43
N GLU A 130 8.64 -16.26 -24.34
CA GLU A 130 8.54 -17.00 -23.07
C GLU A 130 9.67 -16.67 -22.09
N ASP A 131 10.89 -16.43 -22.57
CA ASP A 131 12.05 -16.12 -21.73
C ASP A 131 11.91 -14.71 -21.12
N VAL A 132 11.40 -13.77 -21.91
CA VAL A 132 11.06 -12.42 -21.41
C VAL A 132 9.93 -12.49 -20.38
N GLY A 133 8.88 -13.25 -20.68
CA GLY A 133 7.76 -13.47 -19.78
C GLY A 133 8.19 -14.07 -18.44
N ALA A 134 9.10 -15.04 -18.45
CA ALA A 134 9.67 -15.65 -17.25
C ALA A 134 10.46 -14.62 -16.43
N ALA A 135 11.39 -13.90 -17.06
CA ALA A 135 12.21 -12.89 -16.38
C ALA A 135 11.35 -11.79 -15.72
N LEU A 136 10.32 -11.31 -16.41
CA LEU A 136 9.41 -10.30 -15.87
C LEU A 136 8.50 -10.85 -14.77
N SER A 137 8.16 -12.14 -14.81
CA SER A 137 7.39 -12.81 -13.75
C SER A 137 8.20 -12.95 -12.47
N ASP A 138 9.47 -13.34 -12.58
CA ASP A 138 10.39 -13.41 -11.44
C ASP A 138 10.59 -12.03 -10.81
N ALA A 139 10.81 -11.00 -11.65
CA ALA A 139 10.90 -9.62 -11.20
C ALA A 139 9.60 -9.09 -10.55
N ALA A 140 8.44 -9.57 -11.00
CA ALA A 140 7.16 -9.25 -10.38
C ALA A 140 7.05 -9.85 -8.96
N GLU A 141 7.58 -11.05 -8.75
CA GLU A 141 7.64 -11.66 -7.41
C GLU A 141 8.63 -10.92 -6.51
N GLU A 142 9.77 -10.48 -7.05
CA GLU A 142 10.74 -9.65 -6.33
C GLU A 142 10.15 -8.31 -5.85
N VAL A 143 9.43 -7.58 -6.72
CA VAL A 143 8.83 -6.30 -6.30
C VAL A 143 7.76 -6.48 -5.23
N LEU A 144 6.98 -7.58 -5.28
CA LEU A 144 5.99 -7.90 -4.25
C LEU A 144 6.66 -8.25 -2.91
N LYS A 145 7.77 -8.99 -2.95
CA LYS A 145 8.56 -9.29 -1.76
C LYS A 145 9.16 -8.01 -1.17
N ALA A 146 9.76 -7.15 -1.99
CA ALA A 146 10.30 -5.87 -1.56
C ALA A 146 9.22 -4.97 -0.92
N LEU A 147 8.00 -4.95 -1.49
CA LEU A 147 6.89 -4.21 -0.91
C LEU A 147 6.43 -4.79 0.43
N LYS A 148 6.43 -6.12 0.59
CA LYS A 148 6.14 -6.77 1.88
C LYS A 148 7.17 -6.37 2.93
N ASP A 149 8.45 -6.38 2.56
CA ASP A 149 9.54 -6.00 3.48
C ASP A 149 9.39 -4.54 3.93
N GLU A 150 9.01 -3.64 3.02
CA GLU A 150 8.75 -2.24 3.37
C GLU A 150 7.57 -2.08 4.34
N ARG A 151 6.47 -2.81 4.11
CA ARG A 151 5.34 -2.84 5.05
C ARG A 151 5.73 -3.42 6.41
N LEU A 152 6.60 -4.42 6.45
CA LEU A 152 7.09 -4.98 7.72
C LEU A 152 7.97 -3.97 8.47
N ARG A 153 8.84 -3.23 7.77
CA ARG A 153 9.63 -2.14 8.39
C ARG A 153 8.73 -1.05 8.96
N GLU A 154 7.73 -0.61 8.20
CA GLU A 154 6.73 0.35 8.69
C GLU A 154 6.02 -0.20 9.93
N GLY A 155 5.63 -1.48 9.90
CA GLY A 155 4.97 -2.16 11.01
C GLY A 155 5.82 -2.23 12.27
N ASP A 156 7.12 -2.51 12.16
CA ASP A 156 8.05 -2.55 13.27
C ASP A 156 8.22 -1.17 13.92
N MET A 157 8.42 -0.12 13.10
CA MET A 157 8.48 1.27 13.59
C MET A 157 7.20 1.68 14.32
N LEU A 158 6.03 1.36 13.75
CA LEU A 158 4.74 1.64 14.38
C LEU A 158 4.54 0.82 15.64
N GLY A 159 5.00 -0.43 15.69
CA GLY A 159 4.97 -1.28 16.87
C GLY A 159 5.71 -0.64 18.05
N GLY A 160 6.91 -0.09 17.82
CA GLY A 160 7.65 0.65 18.84
C GLY A 160 6.90 1.88 19.35
N VAL A 161 6.34 2.69 18.45
CA VAL A 161 5.57 3.89 18.82
C VAL A 161 4.31 3.54 19.61
N LEU A 162 3.54 2.55 19.15
CA LEU A 162 2.32 2.10 19.83
C LEU A 162 2.64 1.47 21.19
N GLY A 163 3.75 0.72 21.28
CA GLY A 163 4.23 0.16 22.54
C GLY A 163 4.59 1.24 23.56
N GLN A 164 5.25 2.31 23.14
CA GLN A 164 5.56 3.45 24.02
C GLN A 164 4.29 4.18 24.46
N LEU A 165 3.36 4.45 23.53
CA LEU A 165 2.08 5.09 23.86
C LEU A 165 1.28 4.27 24.88
N LEU A 166 1.27 2.94 24.75
CA LEU A 166 0.62 2.06 25.73
C LEU A 166 1.29 2.14 27.10
N ALA A 167 2.62 2.15 27.16
CA ALA A 167 3.34 2.30 28.42
C ALA A 167 3.02 3.64 29.09
N ASP A 168 3.03 4.74 28.33
CA ASP A 168 2.68 6.07 28.84
C ASP A 168 1.24 6.11 29.38
N MET A 169 0.29 5.45 28.69
CA MET A 169 -1.10 5.34 29.14
C MET A 169 -1.25 4.50 30.41
N GLU A 170 -0.48 3.41 30.55
CA GLU A 170 -0.45 2.59 31.76
C GLU A 170 0.07 3.39 32.97
N ASP A 171 1.13 4.18 32.79
CA ASP A 171 1.70 5.04 33.83
C ASP A 171 0.69 6.13 34.28
N LEU A 172 -0.01 6.74 33.31
CA LEU A 172 -1.08 7.71 33.59
C LEU A 172 -2.25 7.05 34.33
N ARG A 173 -2.63 5.81 33.95
CA ARG A 173 -3.65 5.04 34.66
C ARG A 173 -3.23 4.75 36.10
N ALA A 174 -1.98 4.34 36.34
CA ALA A 174 -1.47 4.08 37.69
C ALA A 174 -1.49 5.36 38.54
N THR A 175 -1.14 6.51 37.95
CA THR A 175 -1.25 7.81 38.61
C THR A 175 -2.69 8.15 38.95
N ALA A 176 -3.63 7.92 38.03
CA ALA A 176 -5.06 8.15 38.24
C ALA A 176 -5.63 7.26 39.36
N ASP A 177 -5.20 6.00 39.45
CA ASP A 177 -5.61 5.06 40.49
C ASP A 177 -5.19 5.52 41.89
N GLY A 178 -3.94 6.01 42.03
CA GLY A 178 -3.46 6.62 43.26
C GLY A 178 -4.29 7.83 43.69
N LEU A 179 -4.69 8.69 42.73
CA LEU A 179 -5.54 9.85 42.99
C LEU A 179 -6.97 9.45 43.35
N ALA A 180 -7.56 8.47 42.66
CA ALA A 180 -8.90 7.95 42.92
C ALA A 180 -9.02 7.41 44.36
N GLY A 181 -7.96 6.77 44.88
CA GLY A 181 -7.91 6.34 46.28
C GLY A 181 -8.01 7.49 47.30
N THR A 182 -7.52 8.68 46.96
CA THR A 182 -7.56 9.87 47.85
C THR A 182 -8.84 10.72 47.68
N GLN A 183 -9.57 10.50 46.59
CA GLN A 183 -10.70 11.33 46.16
C GLN A 183 -11.87 11.36 47.16
N PRO A 184 -12.28 10.26 47.82
CA PRO A 184 -13.34 10.30 48.84
C PRO A 184 -12.99 11.24 50.01
N GLY A 185 -11.73 11.23 50.46
CA GLY A 185 -11.25 12.11 51.53
C GLY A 185 -11.27 13.59 51.13
N LEU A 186 -10.83 13.89 49.91
CA LEU A 186 -10.86 15.27 49.38
C LEU A 186 -12.31 15.79 49.20
N ILE A 187 -13.24 14.93 48.77
CA ILE A 187 -14.66 15.26 48.66
C ILE A 187 -15.25 15.55 50.04
N GLN A 188 -14.93 14.71 51.03
CA GLN A 188 -15.34 14.92 52.41
C GLN A 188 -14.82 16.27 52.95
N GLU A 189 -13.52 16.53 52.87
CA GLU A 189 -12.91 17.78 53.34
C GLU A 189 -13.51 19.01 52.65
N ARG A 190 -13.72 18.95 51.33
CA ARG A 190 -14.30 20.06 50.56
C ARG A 190 -15.73 20.35 51.01
N LEU A 191 -16.58 19.32 51.11
CA LEU A 191 -17.99 19.48 51.50
C LEU A 191 -18.11 19.93 52.96
N THR A 192 -17.31 19.37 53.87
CA THR A 192 -17.29 19.80 55.28
C THR A 192 -16.87 21.26 55.41
N ARG A 193 -15.85 21.71 54.67
CA ARG A 193 -15.41 23.12 54.68
C ARG A 193 -16.49 24.07 54.15
N GLN A 194 -17.07 23.76 52.98
CA GLN A 194 -18.14 24.58 52.39
C GLN A 194 -19.35 24.71 53.33
N LEU A 195 -19.69 23.63 54.03
CA LEU A 195 -20.75 23.67 55.03
C LEU A 195 -20.38 24.47 56.28
N GLY A 196 -19.14 24.39 56.76
CA GLY A 196 -18.67 25.22 57.86
C GLY A 196 -18.73 26.73 57.55
N GLU A 197 -18.54 27.12 56.30
CA GLU A 197 -18.69 28.51 55.84
C GLU A 197 -20.17 28.95 55.73
N LEU A 198 -21.08 28.02 55.41
CA LEU A 198 -22.50 28.31 55.17
C LEU A 198 -23.41 28.12 56.40
N ASP A 199 -23.04 27.25 57.34
CA ASP A 199 -23.82 26.93 58.54
C ASP A 199 -23.21 27.54 59.81
N THR A 200 -23.35 28.86 59.94
CA THR A 200 -22.89 29.61 61.13
C THR A 200 -23.71 29.35 62.39
N ASN A 201 -24.85 28.66 62.29
CA ASN A 201 -25.78 28.39 63.40
C ASN A 201 -25.85 26.90 63.82
N GLY A 202 -25.05 26.02 63.20
CA GLY A 202 -25.00 24.59 63.53
C GLY A 202 -26.31 23.83 63.30
N ARG A 203 -27.12 24.27 62.32
CA ARG A 203 -28.42 23.68 62.00
C ARG A 203 -28.34 22.51 61.02
N VAL A 204 -27.16 22.20 60.49
CA VAL A 204 -26.98 21.09 59.56
C VAL A 204 -27.07 19.75 60.29
N ASP A 205 -27.93 18.90 59.75
CA ASP A 205 -28.03 17.50 60.13
C ASP A 205 -26.78 16.74 59.66
N LYS A 206 -26.04 16.18 60.62
CA LYS A 206 -24.80 15.43 60.38
C LYS A 206 -25.04 14.11 59.65
N GLU A 207 -26.18 13.46 59.88
CA GLU A 207 -26.52 12.20 59.19
C GLU A 207 -26.83 12.46 57.72
N ARG A 208 -27.56 13.54 57.45
CA ARG A 208 -27.86 13.97 56.07
C ARG A 208 -26.59 14.39 55.32
N LEU A 209 -25.67 15.08 56.00
CA LEU A 209 -24.37 15.42 55.43
C LEU A 209 -23.53 14.18 55.10
N ALA A 210 -23.44 13.21 56.01
CA ALA A 210 -22.72 11.97 55.77
C ALA A 210 -23.29 11.21 54.56
N ALA A 211 -24.61 11.19 54.40
CA ALA A 211 -25.27 10.57 53.25
C ALA A 211 -24.94 11.26 51.92
N GLU A 212 -24.92 12.59 51.87
CA GLU A 212 -24.58 13.35 50.66
C GLU A 212 -23.10 13.21 50.27
N ILE A 213 -22.20 13.14 51.26
CA ILE A 213 -20.77 12.87 51.03
C ILE A 213 -20.59 11.48 50.44
N ALA A 214 -21.26 10.46 51.01
CA ALA A 214 -21.21 9.11 50.48
C ALA A 214 -21.75 9.01 49.04
N LEU A 215 -22.88 9.67 48.75
CA LEU A 215 -23.45 9.71 47.41
C LEU A 215 -22.53 10.42 46.41
N SER A 216 -21.91 11.54 46.82
CA SER A 216 -20.97 12.30 45.99
C SER A 216 -19.68 11.53 45.72
N ALA A 217 -19.16 10.83 46.73
CA ALA A 217 -17.98 9.97 46.60
C ALA A 217 -18.27 8.79 45.67
N ALA A 218 -19.42 8.12 45.81
CA ALA A 218 -19.82 7.03 44.93
C ALA A 218 -19.99 7.48 43.47
N LYS A 219 -20.54 8.68 43.24
CA LYS A 219 -20.67 9.27 41.88
C LYS A 219 -19.33 9.68 41.27
N ALA A 220 -18.33 9.97 42.09
CA ALA A 220 -17.00 10.38 41.65
C ALA A 220 -16.01 9.21 41.56
N ASP A 221 -16.42 8.01 41.98
CA ASP A 221 -15.61 6.81 41.96
C ASP A 221 -15.41 6.33 40.51
N VAL A 222 -14.16 6.23 40.09
CA VAL A 222 -13.75 5.82 38.74
C VAL A 222 -12.96 4.51 38.76
N ARG A 223 -12.91 3.81 39.90
CA ARG A 223 -12.07 2.61 40.06
C ARG A 223 -12.49 1.49 39.11
N GLU A 224 -13.79 1.30 38.87
CA GLU A 224 -14.27 0.29 37.92
C GLU A 224 -13.80 0.59 36.49
N GLU A 225 -13.81 1.87 36.09
CA GLU A 225 -13.35 2.32 34.78
C GLU A 225 -11.83 2.12 34.63
N LEU A 226 -11.05 2.38 35.69
CA LEU A 226 -9.60 2.15 35.70
C LEU A 226 -9.26 0.65 35.65
N ASP A 227 -10.07 -0.21 36.25
CA ASP A 227 -9.94 -1.67 36.16
C ASP A 227 -10.29 -2.16 34.75
N ARG A 228 -11.37 -1.65 34.17
CA ARG A 228 -11.76 -1.95 32.79
C ARG A 228 -10.69 -1.51 31.79
N LEU A 229 -10.10 -0.33 32.00
CA LEU A 229 -9.00 0.18 31.18
C LEU A 229 -7.77 -0.74 31.25
N SER A 230 -7.49 -1.33 32.41
CA SER A 230 -6.38 -2.28 32.58
C SER A 230 -6.58 -3.54 31.72
N ALA A 231 -7.81 -4.07 31.66
CA ALA A 231 -8.12 -5.20 30.78
C ALA A 231 -7.93 -4.83 29.29
N HIS A 232 -8.27 -3.59 28.90
CA HIS A 232 -8.03 -3.12 27.53
C HIS A 232 -6.54 -3.01 27.19
N PHE A 233 -5.68 -2.60 28.12
CA PHE A 233 -4.22 -2.58 27.89
C PHE A 233 -3.64 -3.98 27.69
N VAL A 234 -4.10 -4.98 28.45
CA VAL A 234 -3.71 -6.38 28.24
C VAL A 234 -4.08 -6.83 26.82
N SER A 235 -5.34 -6.62 26.39
CA SER A 235 -5.76 -6.96 25.04
C SER A 235 -4.98 -6.19 23.96
N ALA A 236 -4.64 -4.92 24.20
CA ALA A 236 -3.84 -4.14 23.27
C ALA A 236 -2.42 -4.69 23.11
N ARG A 237 -1.77 -5.13 24.21
CA ARG A 237 -0.46 -5.77 24.17
C ARG A 237 -0.49 -7.11 23.45
N GLU A 238 -1.54 -7.91 23.66
CA GLU A 238 -1.74 -9.16 22.92
C GLU A 238 -1.89 -8.94 21.41
N LEU A 239 -2.54 -7.84 21.00
CA LEU A 239 -2.68 -7.48 19.58
C LEU A 239 -1.38 -6.97 18.94
N LEU A 240 -0.41 -6.51 19.74
CA LEU A 240 0.91 -6.05 19.26
C LEU A 240 1.96 -7.17 19.22
N ALA A 241 1.72 -8.31 19.88
CA ALA A 241 2.65 -9.46 19.99
C ALA A 241 2.52 -10.48 18.85
#